data_AF-A0A086Q6J0-F1
#
_entry.id   AF-A0A086Q6J0-F1
#
_cell.length_a   1.000
_cell.length_b   1.000
_cell.length_c   1.000
_cell.angle_alpha   90.00
_cell.angle_beta   90.00
_cell.angle_gamma   90.00
#
_symmetry.space_group_name_H-M   'P 1'
#
loop_
_entity.id
_entity.type
_entity.pdbx_description
1 polymer ?
#
loop_
_entity_poly.entity_id
_entity_poly.type
_entity_poly.pdbx_seq_one_letter_code
_entity_poly.pdbx_strand_id
1 'polypeptide(L)'
;MVKLRWKSASCTDRALQLMDVTLQRLEEEEENADKKGDNGTDRQRHIPTAINDLLYPSCIAVAVTPNVGEGACFRGMQCAQYSVLGKVYNIAVIMKPEEVLRSNGQE
;
A
#
# COMPACT_ATOMS: atom_id res chain seq x y z
N MET A 1 3.32 5.16 12.58
CA MET A 1 1.87 4.90 12.74
C MET A 1 1.14 5.30 11.48
N VAL A 2 0.63 4.29 10.78
CA VAL A 2 -0.24 4.42 9.60
C VAL A 2 -1.49 5.22 9.94
N LYS A 3 -1.78 6.25 9.14
CA LYS A 3 -2.98 7.08 9.31
C LYS A 3 -3.64 7.36 7.96
N LEU A 4 -4.89 6.91 7.81
CA LEU A 4 -5.74 7.31 6.69
C LEU A 4 -6.00 8.82 6.76
N ARG A 5 -5.76 9.52 5.65
CA ARG A 5 -6.03 10.96 5.51
C ARG A 5 -7.26 11.23 4.67
N TRP A 6 -7.45 10.46 3.60
CA TRP A 6 -8.53 10.65 2.64
C TRP A 6 -8.77 9.37 1.84
N LYS A 7 -9.99 9.14 1.35
CA LYS A 7 -10.30 8.09 0.38
C LYS A 7 -11.29 8.58 -0.68
N SER A 8 -11.21 8.03 -1.89
CA SER A 8 -12.21 8.28 -2.92
C SER A 8 -13.55 7.64 -2.55
N ALA A 9 -14.65 8.20 -3.05
CA ALA A 9 -15.98 7.62 -2.86
C ALA A 9 -16.11 6.20 -3.44
N SER A 10 -15.30 5.87 -4.46
CA SER A 10 -15.21 4.55 -5.06
C SER A 10 -14.36 3.55 -4.27
N CYS A 11 -13.67 3.98 -3.21
CA CYS A 11 -12.78 3.12 -2.44
C CYS A 11 -13.59 2.22 -1.51
N THR A 12 -13.66 0.94 -1.86
CA THR A 12 -14.36 -0.09 -1.10
C THR A 12 -13.66 -0.39 0.21
N ASP A 13 -14.41 -0.86 1.21
CA ASP A 13 -13.84 -1.21 2.52
C ASP A 13 -12.81 -2.33 2.42
N ARG A 14 -12.99 -3.27 1.48
CA ARG A 14 -12.01 -4.33 1.20
C ARG A 14 -10.68 -3.77 0.69
N ALA A 15 -10.72 -2.82 -0.24
CA ALA A 15 -9.48 -2.20 -0.75
C ALA A 15 -8.80 -1.38 0.35
N LEU A 16 -9.59 -0.65 1.15
CA LEU A 16 -9.08 0.13 2.27
C LEU A 16 -8.41 -0.75 3.32
N GLN A 17 -9.04 -1.85 3.72
CA GLN A 17 -8.48 -2.81 4.67
C GLN A 17 -7.17 -3.43 4.15
N LEU A 18 -7.12 -3.79 2.87
CA LEU A 18 -5.89 -4.29 2.25
C LEU A 18 -4.76 -3.26 2.33
N MET A 19 -5.06 -1.99 2.03
CA MET A 19 -4.08 -0.90 2.15
C MET A 19 -3.61 -0.73 3.60
N ASP A 20 -4.53 -0.67 4.56
CA ASP A 20 -4.22 -0.52 6.00
C ASP A 20 -3.27 -1.62 6.49
N VAL A 21 -3.64 -2.89 6.27
CA VAL A 21 -2.84 -4.04 6.72
C VAL A 21 -1.47 -4.05 6.04
N THR A 22 -1.42 -3.74 4.75
CA THR A 22 -0.16 -3.67 4.00
C THR A 22 0.77 -2.59 4.56
N LEU A 23 0.23 -1.42 4.85
CA LEU A 23 1.02 -0.30 5.39
C LEU A 23 1.48 -0.57 6.83
N GLN A 24 0.65 -1.21 7.65
CA GLN A 24 1.04 -1.59 9.02
C GLN A 24 2.20 -2.58 8.99
N ARG A 25 2.11 -3.61 8.14
CA ARG A 25 3.20 -4.57 7.93
C ARG A 25 4.48 -3.88 7.46
N LEU A 26 4.38 -2.91 6.56
CA LEU A 26 5.53 -2.15 6.10
C LEU A 26 6.17 -1.34 7.24
N GLU A 27 5.38 -0.67 8.09
CA GLU A 27 5.94 0.03 9.27
C GLU A 27 6.67 -0.93 10.21
N GLU A 28 6.08 -2.11 10.47
CA GLU A 28 6.72 -3.13 11.31
C GLU A 28 8.02 -3.68 10.70
N GLU A 29 8.06 -3.90 9.38
CA GLU A 29 9.26 -4.36 8.67
C GLU A 29 10.41 -3.34 8.80
N GLU A 30 10.12 -2.06 8.60
CA GLU A 30 11.13 -0.99 8.69
C GLU A 30 11.58 -0.74 10.13
N GLU A 31 10.65 -0.73 11.11
CA GLU A 31 11.01 -0.61 12.53
C GLU A 31 11.90 -1.76 13.02
N ASN A 32 11.69 -2.97 12.49
CA ASN A 32 12.50 -4.13 12.85
C ASN A 32 13.85 -4.15 12.14
N ALA A 33 13.95 -3.61 10.92
CA ALA A 33 15.21 -3.43 10.21
C ALA A 33 16.11 -2.43 10.96
N ASP A 34 15.55 -1.29 11.38
CA ASP A 34 16.27 -0.27 12.16
C ASP A 34 16.82 -0.83 13.48
N LYS A 35 16.06 -1.69 14.17
CA LYS A 35 16.47 -2.32 15.44
C LYS A 35 17.59 -3.36 15.30
N LYS A 36 17.72 -4.00 14.13
CA LYS A 36 18.72 -5.06 13.90
C LYS A 36 20.11 -4.52 13.60
N GLY A 37 20.29 -3.20 13.50
CA GLY A 37 21.59 -2.58 13.26
C GLY A 37 22.23 -3.05 11.95
N ASP A 38 21.40 -3.44 10.98
CA ASP A 38 21.85 -3.93 9.69
C ASP A 38 22.41 -2.74 8.90
N ASN A 39 23.70 -2.46 9.12
CA ASN A 39 24.51 -1.49 8.37
C ASN A 39 24.78 -1.95 6.92
N GLY A 40 23.98 -2.90 6.42
CA GLY A 40 23.98 -3.34 5.04
C GLY A 40 23.72 -2.16 4.14
N THR A 41 24.70 -1.86 3.31
CA THR A 41 24.72 -0.77 2.33
C THR A 41 23.71 -1.01 1.17
N ASP A 42 22.69 -1.84 1.40
CA ASP A 42 21.76 -2.32 0.39
C ASP A 42 20.50 -1.45 0.40
N ARG A 43 20.57 -0.38 -0.41
CA ARG A 43 19.45 0.39 -0.98
C ARG A 43 18.38 0.79 0.03
N GLN A 44 18.36 2.07 0.42
CA GLN A 44 17.16 2.72 0.97
C GLN A 44 15.92 2.18 0.25
N ARG A 45 15.12 1.36 0.94
CA ARG A 45 14.00 0.66 0.33
C ARG A 45 13.08 1.74 -0.22
N HIS A 46 12.88 1.75 -1.53
CA HIS A 46 12.04 2.74 -2.16
C HIS A 46 10.59 2.45 -1.74
N ILE A 47 10.10 3.19 -0.74
CA ILE A 47 8.81 2.94 -0.07
C ILE A 47 7.65 2.75 -1.06
N PRO A 48 7.48 3.57 -2.13
CA PRO A 48 6.44 3.30 -3.12
C PRO A 48 6.53 1.93 -3.78
N THR A 49 7.75 1.44 -4.05
CA THR A 49 7.97 0.10 -4.60
C THR A 49 7.58 -0.97 -3.58
N ALA A 50 7.97 -0.82 -2.31
CA ALA A 50 7.61 -1.77 -1.27
C ALA A 50 6.09 -1.88 -1.07
N ILE A 51 5.38 -0.74 -1.06
CA ILE A 51 3.91 -0.71 -0.99
C ILE A 51 3.31 -1.42 -2.21
N ASN A 52 3.83 -1.15 -3.41
CA ASN A 52 3.36 -1.81 -4.63
C ASN A 52 3.53 -3.33 -4.55
N ASP A 53 4.73 -3.81 -4.23
CA ASP A 53 5.05 -5.24 -4.17
C ASP A 53 4.16 -6.00 -3.18
N LEU A 54 3.82 -5.38 -2.05
CA LEU A 54 2.92 -5.98 -1.05
C LEU A 54 1.45 -6.00 -1.49
N LEU A 55 0.99 -4.97 -2.23
CA LEU A 55 -0.39 -4.88 -2.71
C LEU A 55 -0.65 -5.71 -3.98
N TYR A 56 0.34 -5.79 -4.87
CA TYR A 56 0.20 -6.37 -6.21
C TYR A 56 -0.37 -7.80 -6.24
N PRO A 57 -0.04 -8.72 -5.31
CA PRO A 57 -0.62 -10.06 -5.29
C PRO A 57 -2.16 -10.07 -5.24
N SER A 58 -2.77 -9.08 -4.57
CA SER A 58 -4.23 -8.95 -4.40
C SER A 58 -4.90 -8.03 -5.44
N CYS A 59 -4.10 -7.39 -6.30
CA CYS A 59 -4.53 -6.33 -7.20
C CYS A 59 -4.21 -6.67 -8.66
N ILE A 60 -5.03 -6.18 -9.59
CA ILE A 60 -4.75 -6.18 -11.03
C ILE A 60 -3.70 -5.12 -11.34
N ALA A 61 -3.83 -3.95 -10.71
CA ALA A 61 -2.95 -2.82 -10.88
C ALA A 61 -2.82 -2.06 -9.57
N VAL A 62 -1.64 -1.50 -9.34
CA VAL A 62 -1.30 -0.66 -8.20
C VAL A 62 -0.51 0.54 -8.69
N ALA A 63 -0.84 1.72 -8.19
CA ALA A 63 -0.06 2.93 -8.35
C ALA A 63 0.18 3.55 -6.97
N VAL A 64 1.44 3.87 -6.68
CA VAL A 64 1.84 4.52 -5.44
C VAL A 64 2.66 5.74 -5.79
N THR A 65 2.22 6.91 -5.36
CA THR A 65 2.93 8.16 -5.59
C THR A 65 3.18 8.88 -4.27
N PRO A 66 4.30 9.60 -4.14
CA PRO A 66 4.43 10.62 -3.10
C PRO A 66 3.25 11.60 -3.12
N ASN A 67 3.04 12.34 -2.03
CA ASN A 67 1.93 13.27 -1.89
C ASN A 67 1.81 14.24 -3.08
N VAL A 68 0.79 14.02 -3.89
CA VAL A 68 0.41 14.87 -5.04
C VAL A 68 -0.85 15.69 -4.75
N GLY A 69 -1.24 15.79 -3.48
CA GLY A 69 -2.44 16.48 -3.02
C GLY A 69 -3.54 15.53 -2.57
N GLU A 70 -4.36 16.02 -1.65
CA GLU A 70 -5.60 15.34 -1.26
C GLU A 70 -6.56 15.32 -2.46
N GLY A 71 -7.26 14.20 -2.68
CA GLY A 71 -8.18 14.08 -3.81
C GLY A 71 -7.53 13.82 -5.17
N ALA A 72 -6.20 13.56 -5.23
CA ALA A 72 -5.56 13.15 -6.46
C ALA A 72 -6.27 11.93 -7.07
N CYS A 73 -6.68 12.07 -8.34
CA CYS A 73 -7.60 11.15 -8.99
C CYS A 73 -6.85 10.22 -9.95
N PHE A 74 -6.87 8.92 -9.64
CA PHE A 74 -6.45 7.86 -10.55
C PHE A 74 -7.71 7.24 -11.16
N ARG A 75 -8.01 7.62 -12.40
CA ARG A 75 -9.29 7.32 -13.04
C ARG A 75 -9.52 5.82 -13.12
N GLY A 76 -10.69 5.38 -12.64
CA GLY A 76 -11.07 3.97 -12.63
C GLY A 76 -10.44 3.14 -11.50
N MET A 77 -9.68 3.76 -10.59
CA MET A 77 -9.04 3.08 -9.47
C MET A 77 -9.69 3.47 -8.14
N GLN A 78 -9.51 2.60 -7.14
CA GLN A 78 -9.86 2.84 -5.76
C GLN A 78 -8.70 3.55 -5.09
N CYS A 79 -8.92 4.77 -4.60
CA CYS A 79 -7.84 5.64 -4.14
C CYS A 79 -7.94 5.94 -2.65
N ALA A 80 -6.80 5.98 -1.98
CA ALA A 80 -6.69 6.49 -0.62
C ALA A 80 -5.36 7.23 -0.44
N GLN A 81 -5.34 8.14 0.52
CA GLN A 81 -4.13 8.85 0.93
C GLN A 81 -3.79 8.47 2.37
N TYR A 82 -2.53 8.09 2.57
CA TYR A 82 -2.01 7.61 3.85
C TYR A 82 -0.79 8.39 4.29
N SER A 83 -0.69 8.61 5.60
CA SER A 83 0.57 8.92 6.26
C SER A 83 1.19 7.62 6.77
N VAL A 84 2.43 7.32 6.39
CA VAL A 84 3.18 6.12 6.77
C VAL A 84 4.67 6.46 6.77
N LEU A 85 5.42 5.99 7.79
CA LEU A 85 6.86 6.27 7.92
C LEU A 85 7.21 7.77 7.82
N GLY A 86 6.37 8.62 8.40
CA GLY A 86 6.52 10.08 8.40
C GLY A 86 6.30 10.78 7.05
N LYS A 87 5.90 10.05 6.00
CA LYS A 87 5.61 10.58 4.67
C LYS A 87 4.17 10.33 4.27
N VAL A 88 3.68 11.09 3.29
CA VAL A 88 2.32 10.97 2.78
C VAL A 88 2.36 10.40 1.36
N TYR A 89 1.53 9.41 1.10
CA TYR A 89 1.43 8.74 -0.21
C TYR A 89 -0.02 8.66 -0.66
N ASN A 90 -0.23 8.83 -1.96
CA ASN A 90 -1.46 8.49 -2.64
C ASN A 90 -1.32 7.06 -3.17
N ILE A 91 -2.27 6.20 -2.82
CA ILE A 91 -2.30 4.77 -3.19
C ILE A 91 -3.57 4.55 -4.00
N ALA A 92 -3.42 3.99 -5.20
CA ALA A 92 -4.53 3.64 -6.06
C ALA A 92 -4.43 2.18 -6.50
N VAL A 93 -5.54 1.45 -6.39
CA VAL A 93 -5.59 0.02 -6.72
C VAL A 93 -6.79 -0.32 -7.60
N ILE A 94 -6.61 -1.35 -8.43
CA ILE A 94 -7.69 -2.11 -9.04
C ILE A 94 -7.63 -3.51 -8.41
N MET A 95 -8.63 -3.87 -7.61
CA MET A 95 -8.66 -5.15 -6.90
C MET A 95 -8.90 -6.31 -7.87
N LYS A 96 -8.30 -7.49 -7.60
CA LYS A 96 -8.70 -8.72 -8.29
C LYS A 96 -10.13 -9.14 -7.88
N PRO A 97 -10.92 -9.72 -8.80
CA PRO A 97 -12.17 -10.38 -8.45
C PRO A 97 -11.95 -11.45 -7.37
N GLU A 98 -12.92 -11.64 -6.49
CA GLU A 98 -12.78 -12.59 -5.36
C GLU A 98 -12.56 -14.03 -5.81
N GLU A 99 -13.15 -14.40 -6.95
CA GLU A 99 -13.01 -15.72 -7.56
C GLU A 99 -11.55 -16.07 -7.87
N VAL A 100 -10.75 -15.09 -8.31
CA VAL A 100 -9.33 -15.27 -8.65
C VAL A 100 -8.47 -15.45 -7.39
N LEU A 101 -8.85 -14.84 -6.27
CA LEU A 101 -8.10 -14.98 -5.02
C LEU A 101 -8.35 -16.33 -4.35
N ARG A 102 -9.56 -16.89 -4.47
CA ARG A 102 -9.91 -18.20 -3.91
C ARG A 102 -9.17 -19.35 -4.60
N SER A 103 -8.97 -19.25 -5.91
CA SER A 103 -8.23 -20.26 -6.67
C SER A 103 -6.74 -20.35 -6.32
N ASN A 104 -6.14 -19.31 -5.75
CA ASN A 104 -4.73 -19.30 -5.34
C ASN A 104 -4.52 -19.72 -3.87
N GLY A 105 -5.59 -20.07 -3.14
CA GLY A 105 -5.55 -20.46 -1.73
C GLY A 105 -5.94 -21.92 -1.46
N GLN A 106 -6.07 -22.74 -2.52
CA GLN A 106 -6.30 -24.18 -2.41
C GLN A 106 -5.22 -24.94 -3.17
N GLU A 107 -4.06 -25.14 -2.53
CA GLU A 107 -3.18 -26.31 -2.69
C GLU A 107 -2.63 -26.73 -1.33
#